data_AF-X1UVH3-F1
#
_entry.id   AF-X1UVH3-F1
#
_cell.length_a   1.000
_cell.length_b   1.000
_cell.length_c   1.000
_cell.angle_alpha   90.00
_cell.angle_beta   90.00
_cell.angle_gamma   90.00
#
_symmetry.space_group_name_H-M   'P 1'
#
loop_
_entity.id
_entity.type
_entity.pdbx_description
1 polymer ?
#
loop_
_entity_poly.entity_id
_entity_poly.type
_entity_poly.pdbx_seq_one_letter_code
_entity_poly.pdbx_strand_id
1 'polypeptide(L)'
;ALDVIFTDPSGDEHLTPAFWAGEQTWRVRYASSKMGTHHWRSICSDISNSGLHGQEGVLEVTSYEGDNPLLHHGPLRVSSNRRYLEHRDGTPFFWLGDTWWTGLCSRLRWPGDFYTLTTDRVQKGFSVIQIVAGLYPDMPSFDKRGANEAGFPWEKNFTGINPAYFDMADLRIHHLVQKGLTPCIVACWGYFLVWMGVEKMKQHWRYLVARYGAYPVVWCLAGEATMPFYLSKEPEKDRESQKKG
;
A
#
# COMPACT_ATOMS: atom_id res chain seq x y z
N ALA A 1 -17.11 -1.21 7.93
CA ALA A 1 -16.30 -0.77 6.78
C ALA A 1 -16.82 0.56 6.28
N LEU A 2 -15.96 1.40 5.74
CA LEU A 2 -16.31 2.67 5.10
C LEU A 2 -15.68 2.68 3.71
N ASP A 3 -16.48 3.03 2.70
CA ASP A 3 -16.07 3.23 1.32
C ASP A 3 -16.58 4.60 0.84
N VAL A 4 -15.99 5.10 -0.24
CA VAL A 4 -16.43 6.33 -0.91
C VAL A 4 -16.57 6.02 -2.39
N ILE A 5 -17.72 6.35 -2.97
CA ILE A 5 -17.93 6.32 -4.42
C ILE A 5 -17.58 7.70 -4.96
N PHE A 6 -16.64 7.75 -5.89
CA PHE A 6 -16.34 8.95 -6.67
C PHE A 6 -16.98 8.82 -8.05
N THR A 7 -17.75 9.81 -8.47
CA THR A 7 -18.32 9.91 -9.82
C THR A 7 -17.48 10.90 -10.61
N ASP A 8 -16.84 10.43 -11.67
CA ASP A 8 -15.99 11.28 -12.52
C ASP A 8 -16.82 12.13 -13.51
N PRO A 9 -16.22 13.11 -14.20
CA PRO A 9 -16.93 13.97 -15.15
C PRO A 9 -17.60 13.23 -16.33
N SER A 10 -17.22 11.99 -16.60
CA SER A 10 -17.85 11.14 -17.62
C SER A 10 -19.09 10.41 -17.07
N GLY A 11 -19.33 10.50 -15.76
CA GLY A 11 -20.40 9.79 -15.05
C GLY A 11 -20.00 8.42 -14.52
N ASP A 12 -18.74 8.01 -14.67
CA ASP A 12 -18.28 6.69 -14.21
C ASP A 12 -18.07 6.70 -12.69
N GLU A 13 -18.58 5.67 -12.01
CA GLU A 13 -18.44 5.51 -10.55
C GLU A 13 -17.23 4.64 -10.18
N HIS A 14 -16.43 5.12 -9.24
CA HIS A 14 -15.22 4.48 -8.73
C HIS A 14 -15.32 4.25 -7.22
N LEU A 15 -15.48 2.99 -6.80
CA LEU A 15 -15.51 2.61 -5.39
C LEU A 15 -14.10 2.60 -4.79
N THR A 16 -13.86 3.47 -3.81
CA THR A 16 -12.57 3.60 -3.14
C THR A 16 -12.72 3.30 -1.64
N PRO A 17 -11.96 2.33 -1.09
CA PRO A 17 -12.04 2.02 0.33
C PRO A 17 -11.43 3.13 1.18
N ALA A 18 -12.12 3.51 2.25
CA ALA A 18 -11.57 4.37 3.29
C ALA A 18 -10.87 3.53 4.37
N PHE A 19 -9.99 4.18 5.13
CA PHE A 19 -9.26 3.55 6.24
C PHE A 19 -9.43 4.34 7.53
N TRP A 20 -9.45 3.62 8.65
CA TRP A 20 -9.45 4.21 9.98
C TRP A 20 -8.06 4.77 10.30
N ALA A 21 -7.98 6.03 10.66
CA ALA A 21 -6.73 6.75 10.91
C ALA A 21 -6.49 7.01 12.41
N GLY A 22 -7.14 6.23 13.27
CA GLY A 22 -7.10 6.43 14.73
C GLY A 22 -8.30 7.23 15.23
N GLU A 23 -8.63 7.01 16.51
CA GLU A 23 -9.71 7.72 17.21
C GLU A 23 -11.02 7.72 16.42
N GLN A 24 -11.61 8.90 16.17
CA GLN A 24 -12.84 9.09 15.41
C GLN A 24 -12.57 9.47 13.94
N THR A 25 -11.35 9.27 13.44
CA THR A 25 -10.95 9.74 12.12
C THR A 25 -10.98 8.62 11.10
N TRP A 26 -11.67 8.86 9.99
CA TRP A 26 -11.57 8.06 8.77
C TRP A 26 -11.02 8.92 7.64
N ARG A 27 -10.20 8.31 6.78
CA ARG A 27 -9.61 8.98 5.62
C ARG A 27 -9.85 8.17 4.36
N VAL A 28 -9.98 8.87 3.25
CA VAL A 28 -9.97 8.29 1.91
C VAL A 28 -8.89 9.00 1.11
N ARG A 29 -8.23 8.27 0.21
CA ARG A 29 -7.28 8.84 -0.75
C ARG A 29 -7.77 8.49 -2.14
N TYR A 30 -7.85 9.48 -3.02
CA TYR A 30 -8.37 9.33 -4.37
C TYR A 30 -7.40 10.00 -5.36
N ALA A 31 -7.22 9.37 -6.52
CA ALA A 31 -6.47 9.91 -7.64
C ALA A 31 -7.24 9.60 -8.92
N SER A 32 -7.32 10.58 -9.83
CA SER A 32 -8.00 10.42 -11.11
C SER A 32 -7.18 11.01 -12.24
N SER A 33 -7.26 10.35 -13.39
CA SER A 33 -6.76 10.87 -14.67
C SER A 33 -7.73 11.79 -15.38
N LYS A 34 -8.97 11.86 -14.90
CA LYS A 34 -10.04 12.62 -15.54
C LYS A 34 -10.07 14.00 -14.91
N MET A 35 -9.66 15.01 -15.66
CA MET A 35 -9.76 16.39 -15.22
C MET A 35 -11.21 16.84 -15.20
N GLY A 36 -11.54 17.77 -14.31
CA GLY A 36 -12.87 18.32 -14.12
C GLY A 36 -13.43 18.06 -12.73
N THR A 37 -14.72 18.30 -12.59
CA THR A 37 -15.45 18.17 -11.33
C THR A 37 -15.84 16.72 -11.04
N HIS A 38 -15.40 16.20 -9.90
CA HIS A 38 -15.78 14.89 -9.38
C HIS A 38 -16.73 15.06 -8.20
N HIS A 39 -17.78 14.27 -8.17
CA HIS A 39 -18.67 14.16 -7.02
C HIS A 39 -18.26 12.95 -6.20
N TRP A 40 -18.50 12.98 -4.89
CA TRP A 40 -18.29 11.81 -4.05
C TRP A 40 -19.38 11.63 -3.02
N ARG A 41 -19.65 10.37 -2.66
CA ARG A 41 -20.54 9.99 -1.57
C ARG A 41 -19.97 8.85 -0.73
N SER A 42 -20.13 8.89 0.58
CA SER A 42 -19.63 7.87 1.49
C SER A 42 -20.66 6.78 1.81
N ILE A 43 -20.20 5.54 1.90
CA ILE A 43 -21.01 4.35 2.24
C ILE A 43 -20.39 3.69 3.46
N CYS A 44 -21.08 3.78 4.60
CA CYS A 44 -20.70 3.09 5.83
C CYS A 44 -21.50 1.80 5.95
N SER A 45 -20.86 0.73 6.42
CA SER A 45 -21.57 -0.51 6.73
C SER A 45 -22.57 -0.35 7.88
N ASP A 46 -22.35 0.63 8.76
CA ASP A 46 -23.34 1.10 9.71
C ASP A 46 -24.11 2.27 9.09
N ILE A 47 -25.22 1.96 8.43
CA ILE A 47 -26.05 2.95 7.73
C ILE A 47 -26.72 3.94 8.69
N SER A 48 -26.77 3.64 9.99
CA SER A 48 -27.35 4.54 11.01
C SER A 48 -26.36 5.62 11.46
N ASN A 49 -25.07 5.46 11.15
CA ASN A 49 -24.04 6.43 11.47
C ASN A 49 -24.10 7.62 10.51
N SER A 50 -24.93 8.61 10.83
CA SER A 50 -25.13 9.83 10.03
C SER A 50 -23.90 10.74 9.96
N GLY A 51 -22.86 10.49 10.75
CA GLY A 51 -21.57 11.20 10.64
C GLY A 51 -20.64 10.61 9.58
N LEU A 52 -20.88 9.37 9.14
CA LEU A 52 -20.03 8.66 8.18
C LEU A 52 -20.77 8.20 6.94
N HIS A 53 -22.04 7.83 7.04
CA HIS A 53 -22.84 7.38 5.90
C HIS A 53 -23.50 8.56 5.19
N GLY A 54 -23.60 8.50 3.87
CA GLY A 54 -24.33 9.48 3.06
C GLY A 54 -23.71 10.87 3.12
N GLN A 55 -22.44 11.00 3.51
CA GLN A 55 -21.71 12.25 3.38
C GLN A 55 -21.41 12.44 1.90
N GLU A 56 -21.54 13.68 1.43
CA GLU A 56 -21.34 14.01 0.02
C GLU A 56 -20.42 15.20 -0.11
N GLY A 57 -19.79 15.32 -1.28
CA GLY A 57 -19.02 16.49 -1.62
C GLY A 57 -18.56 16.49 -3.06
N VAL A 58 -17.76 17.51 -3.36
CA VAL A 58 -17.24 17.76 -4.70
C VAL A 58 -15.76 18.08 -4.58
N LEU A 59 -14.97 17.63 -5.55
CA LEU A 59 -13.58 18.03 -5.72
C LEU A 59 -13.31 18.34 -7.18
N GLU A 60 -12.36 19.25 -7.43
CA GLU A 60 -11.91 19.58 -8.78
C GLU A 60 -10.55 18.93 -9.03
N VAL A 61 -10.43 18.15 -10.10
CA VAL A 61 -9.16 17.56 -10.56
C VAL A 61 -8.63 18.41 -11.71
N THR A 62 -7.49 19.07 -11.50
CA THR A 62 -6.82 19.89 -12.52
C THR A 62 -5.66 19.14 -13.17
N SER A 63 -5.05 19.74 -14.19
CA SER A 63 -3.78 19.26 -14.76
C SER A 63 -2.69 19.24 -13.68
N TYR A 64 -1.80 18.24 -13.80
CA TYR A 64 -0.62 18.14 -12.96
C TYR A 64 0.51 19.00 -13.55
N GLU A 65 0.97 20.00 -12.80
CA GLU A 65 1.99 20.97 -13.23
C GLU A 65 3.40 20.67 -12.68
N GLY A 66 3.58 19.53 -12.02
CA GLY A 66 4.87 19.13 -11.45
C GLY A 66 5.73 18.31 -12.41
N ASP A 67 6.96 18.01 -11.99
CA ASP A 67 7.97 17.31 -12.77
C ASP A 67 8.12 15.82 -12.41
N ASN A 68 7.40 15.34 -11.40
CA ASN A 68 7.42 13.93 -11.01
C ASN A 68 6.93 13.02 -12.16
N PRO A 69 7.80 12.17 -12.73
CA PRO A 69 7.45 11.36 -13.90
C PRO A 69 6.34 10.35 -13.61
N LEU A 70 6.26 9.83 -12.37
CA LEU A 70 5.24 8.85 -11.99
C LEU A 70 3.83 9.44 -12.01
N LEU A 71 3.72 10.73 -11.66
CA LEU A 71 2.44 11.45 -11.63
C LEU A 71 2.10 12.03 -13.00
N HIS A 72 3.10 12.50 -13.73
CA HIS A 72 2.94 13.08 -15.07
C HIS A 72 2.46 12.04 -16.10
N HIS A 73 3.13 10.88 -16.17
CA HIS A 73 2.81 9.85 -17.18
C HIS A 73 1.63 8.94 -16.78
N GLY A 74 1.24 8.98 -15.51
CA GLY A 74 0.16 8.18 -14.95
C GLY A 74 0.57 6.74 -14.56
N PRO A 75 -0.38 5.93 -14.06
CA PRO A 75 -0.09 4.61 -13.51
C PRO A 75 0.44 3.64 -14.58
N LEU A 76 1.22 2.65 -14.11
CA LEU A 76 1.78 1.60 -14.96
C LEU A 76 0.71 0.64 -15.48
N ARG A 77 0.89 0.16 -16.70
CA ARG A 77 0.11 -0.92 -17.31
C ARG A 77 1.03 -1.91 -18.03
N VAL A 78 0.52 -3.10 -18.28
CA VAL A 78 1.13 -4.05 -19.22
C VAL A 78 0.95 -3.50 -20.63
N SER A 79 2.04 -3.47 -21.42
CA SER A 79 2.00 -2.99 -22.80
C SER A 79 1.00 -3.79 -23.65
N SER A 80 0.53 -3.19 -24.75
CA SER A 80 -0.44 -3.84 -25.66
C SER A 80 0.07 -5.18 -26.22
N ASN A 81 1.38 -5.31 -26.44
CA ASN A 81 2.02 -6.55 -26.88
C ASN A 81 2.40 -7.51 -25.74
N ARG A 82 2.14 -7.15 -24.48
CA ARG A 82 2.37 -7.93 -23.26
C ARG A 82 3.83 -8.34 -23.01
N ARG A 83 4.79 -7.51 -23.42
CA ARG A 83 6.23 -7.80 -23.26
C ARG A 83 6.96 -6.88 -22.29
N TYR A 84 6.40 -5.72 -21.99
CA TYR A 84 7.01 -4.74 -21.11
C TYR A 84 5.94 -3.95 -20.34
N LEU A 85 6.40 -3.09 -19.44
CA LEU A 85 5.56 -2.15 -18.72
C LEU A 85 5.69 -0.77 -19.36
N GLU A 86 4.59 -0.04 -19.36
CA GLU A 86 4.53 1.34 -19.83
C GLU A 86 3.62 2.14 -18.90
N HIS A 87 3.84 3.44 -18.83
CA HIS A 87 2.88 4.35 -18.24
C HIS A 87 1.62 4.45 -19.10
N ARG A 88 0.57 5.02 -18.51
CA ARG A 88 -0.73 5.16 -19.18
C ARG A 88 -0.65 5.92 -20.51
N ASP A 89 0.23 6.90 -20.61
CA ASP A 89 0.46 7.71 -21.82
C ASP A 89 1.28 6.98 -22.90
N GLY A 90 1.74 5.74 -22.63
CA GLY A 90 2.56 4.94 -23.55
C GLY A 90 4.07 5.08 -23.34
N THR A 91 4.52 5.92 -22.40
CA THR A 91 5.95 6.04 -22.07
C THR A 91 6.48 4.70 -21.52
N PRO A 92 7.53 4.10 -22.10
CA PRO A 92 8.08 2.84 -21.60
C PRO A 92 8.61 2.97 -20.16
N PHE A 93 8.37 1.96 -19.33
CA PHE A 93 8.87 1.88 -17.96
C PHE A 93 9.86 0.72 -17.82
N PHE A 94 11.13 1.05 -17.60
CA PHE A 94 12.16 0.07 -17.31
C PHE A 94 12.19 -0.24 -15.80
N TRP A 95 11.94 -1.50 -15.44
CA TRP A 95 11.96 -1.95 -14.05
C TRP A 95 13.40 -2.22 -13.61
N LEU A 96 14.00 -1.27 -12.89
CA LEU A 96 15.26 -1.45 -12.16
C LEU A 96 14.96 -1.39 -10.67
N GLY A 97 14.85 -2.58 -10.07
CA GLY A 97 14.34 -2.75 -8.70
C GLY A 97 15.45 -2.90 -7.65
N ASP A 98 15.26 -2.28 -6.48
CA ASP A 98 16.00 -2.59 -5.26
C ASP A 98 15.07 -3.20 -4.18
N THR A 99 15.66 -3.79 -3.15
CA THR A 99 14.95 -4.64 -2.19
C THR A 99 15.14 -4.15 -0.76
N TRP A 100 14.13 -3.50 -0.20
CA TRP A 100 14.14 -2.90 1.13
C TRP A 100 13.12 -3.60 2.03
N TRP A 101 13.24 -4.93 2.19
CA TRP A 101 12.24 -5.74 2.88
C TRP A 101 11.80 -5.17 4.23
N THR A 102 12.75 -4.70 5.04
CA THR A 102 12.52 -4.12 6.37
C THR A 102 12.61 -2.58 6.36
N GLY A 103 12.24 -1.94 5.25
CA GLY A 103 12.39 -0.49 5.08
C GLY A 103 11.39 0.38 5.85
N LEU A 104 10.30 -0.21 6.36
CA LEU A 104 9.27 0.50 7.16
C LEU A 104 9.41 0.28 8.67
N CYS A 105 10.50 -0.34 9.13
CA CYS A 105 10.82 -0.50 10.55
C CYS A 105 12.02 0.35 10.96
N SER A 106 12.42 0.29 12.23
CA SER A 106 13.53 1.08 12.78
C SER A 106 14.91 0.75 12.18
N ARG A 107 15.02 -0.26 11.30
CA ARG A 107 16.25 -0.62 10.60
C ARG A 107 16.70 0.46 9.61
N LEU A 108 15.76 1.15 8.95
CA LEU A 108 16.04 2.34 8.15
C LEU A 108 15.44 3.55 8.86
N ARG A 109 16.29 4.28 9.60
CA ARG A 109 15.86 5.42 10.41
C ARG A 109 15.31 6.52 9.53
N TRP A 110 14.19 7.10 9.95
CA TRP A 110 13.59 8.26 9.30
C TRP A 110 13.99 9.57 10.00
N PRO A 111 14.29 10.66 9.26
CA PRO A 111 14.49 10.69 7.81
C PRO A 111 15.85 10.12 7.36
N GLY A 112 16.85 10.06 8.26
CA GLY A 112 18.27 9.85 7.98
C GLY A 112 18.64 8.76 6.95
N ASP A 113 18.68 7.50 7.38
CA ASP A 113 19.17 6.40 6.53
C ASP A 113 18.26 6.21 5.31
N PHE A 114 16.96 6.41 5.49
CA PHE A 114 15.98 6.28 4.42
C PHE A 114 16.24 7.29 3.29
N TYR A 115 16.44 8.57 3.63
CA TYR A 115 16.78 9.61 2.65
C TYR A 115 18.11 9.32 1.96
N THR A 116 19.14 8.97 2.73
CA THR A 116 20.47 8.65 2.19
C THR A 116 20.37 7.54 1.14
N LEU A 117 19.66 6.45 1.45
CA LEU A 117 19.50 5.33 0.54
C LEU A 117 18.61 5.68 -0.65
N THR A 118 17.53 6.44 -0.46
CA THR A 118 16.68 6.92 -1.56
C THR A 118 17.49 7.78 -2.54
N THR A 119 18.26 8.75 -2.06
CA THR A 119 19.10 9.60 -2.91
C THR A 119 20.12 8.79 -3.70
N ASP A 120 20.78 7.84 -3.06
CA ASP A 120 21.73 6.94 -3.72
C ASP A 120 21.06 6.10 -4.83
N ARG A 121 19.83 5.61 -4.59
CA ARG A 121 19.08 4.84 -5.60
C ARG A 121 18.63 5.68 -6.78
N VAL A 122 18.19 6.91 -6.54
CA VAL A 122 17.85 7.86 -7.61
C VAL A 122 19.09 8.15 -8.46
N GLN A 123 20.24 8.44 -7.85
CA GLN A 123 21.49 8.70 -8.58
C GLN A 123 21.95 7.52 -9.43
N LYS A 124 21.62 6.29 -9.02
CA LYS A 124 21.93 5.05 -9.75
C LYS A 124 20.86 4.66 -10.79
N GLY A 125 19.79 5.44 -10.92
CA GLY A 125 18.73 5.22 -11.91
C GLY A 125 17.77 4.09 -11.57
N PHE A 126 17.68 3.66 -10.31
CA PHE A 126 16.63 2.72 -9.89
C PHE A 126 15.24 3.35 -10.10
N SER A 127 14.26 2.53 -10.44
CA SER A 127 12.89 2.95 -10.70
C SER A 127 11.87 2.31 -9.76
N VAL A 128 12.23 1.20 -9.09
CA VAL A 128 11.33 0.47 -8.20
C VAL A 128 12.01 0.15 -6.88
N ILE A 129 11.28 0.29 -5.77
CA ILE A 129 11.71 -0.19 -4.45
C ILE A 129 10.69 -1.19 -3.93
N GLN A 130 11.12 -2.44 -3.74
CA GLN A 130 10.30 -3.48 -3.11
C GLN A 130 10.36 -3.35 -1.60
N ILE A 131 9.22 -3.23 -0.94
CA ILE A 131 9.15 -2.92 0.49
C ILE A 131 7.97 -3.63 1.16
N VAL A 132 8.20 -4.27 2.30
CA VAL A 132 7.16 -5.03 3.01
C VAL A 132 6.36 -4.13 3.94
N ALA A 133 5.04 -4.22 3.87
CA ALA A 133 4.09 -3.43 4.65
C ALA A 133 3.90 -3.97 6.09
N GLY A 134 5.01 -4.18 6.81
CA GLY A 134 5.04 -4.45 8.25
C GLY A 134 4.98 -5.91 8.68
N LEU A 135 4.66 -6.85 7.78
CA LEU A 135 4.61 -8.29 8.06
C LEU A 135 5.82 -9.00 7.42
N TYR A 136 6.99 -8.87 8.06
CA TYR A 136 8.33 -9.09 7.48
C TYR A 136 8.82 -10.55 7.36
N PRO A 137 9.79 -10.82 6.45
CA PRO A 137 10.54 -12.08 6.41
C PRO A 137 11.51 -12.27 7.61
N ASP A 138 12.11 -13.47 7.72
CA ASP A 138 13.22 -13.79 8.64
C ASP A 138 13.05 -13.50 10.15
N MET A 139 11.81 -13.34 10.62
CA MET A 139 11.53 -13.09 12.04
C MET A 139 10.16 -13.65 12.48
N PRO A 140 10.01 -14.07 13.74
CA PRO A 140 8.70 -14.41 14.28
C PRO A 140 7.79 -13.17 14.32
N SER A 141 6.47 -13.39 14.40
CA SER A 141 5.52 -12.30 14.59
C SER A 141 5.86 -11.50 15.86
N PHE A 142 5.73 -10.18 15.78
CA PHE A 142 6.03 -9.25 16.87
C PHE A 142 7.49 -9.28 17.39
N ASP A 143 8.45 -9.72 16.57
CA ASP A 143 9.88 -9.51 16.86
C ASP A 143 10.19 -8.02 16.87
N LYS A 144 10.88 -7.52 17.91
CA LYS A 144 11.23 -6.10 18.07
C LYS A 144 11.91 -5.47 16.85
N ARG A 145 12.61 -6.28 16.02
CA ARG A 145 13.23 -5.81 14.76
C ARG A 145 12.21 -5.34 13.73
N GLY A 146 10.97 -5.81 13.81
CA GLY A 146 9.87 -5.41 12.93
C GLY A 146 9.10 -4.17 13.40
N ALA A 147 9.44 -3.60 14.56
CA ALA A 147 8.79 -2.38 15.02
C ALA A 147 9.39 -1.12 14.36
N ASN A 148 8.56 -0.12 14.10
CA ASN A 148 9.01 1.23 13.78
C ASN A 148 8.84 2.15 14.99
N GLU A 149 8.98 3.46 14.78
CA GLU A 149 8.89 4.47 15.84
C GLU A 149 7.55 4.45 16.61
N ALA A 150 6.50 3.91 15.99
CA ALA A 150 5.15 3.78 16.56
C ALA A 150 4.76 2.33 16.92
N GLY A 151 5.72 1.40 16.94
CA GLY A 151 5.50 0.00 17.31
C GLY A 151 5.26 -0.91 16.11
N PHE A 152 4.28 -1.82 16.21
CA PHE A 152 3.96 -2.84 15.20
C PHE A 152 2.76 -2.42 14.34
N PRO A 153 2.60 -2.94 13.10
CA PRO A 153 1.44 -2.63 12.25
C PRO A 153 0.11 -3.12 12.83
N TRP A 154 0.17 -4.11 13.71
CA TRP A 154 -0.97 -4.68 14.41
C TRP A 154 -0.70 -4.73 15.91
N GLU A 155 -1.75 -4.72 16.70
CA GLU A 155 -1.71 -5.12 18.10
C GLU A 155 -1.42 -6.62 18.24
N LYS A 156 -0.99 -7.05 19.43
CA LYS A 156 -0.72 -8.48 19.71
C LYS A 156 -1.93 -9.34 19.34
N ASN A 157 -1.66 -10.53 18.79
CA ASN A 157 -2.68 -11.46 18.29
C ASN A 157 -3.58 -10.89 17.17
N PHE A 158 -3.16 -9.82 16.50
CA PHE A 158 -3.87 -9.23 15.36
C PHE A 158 -5.29 -8.72 15.72
N THR A 159 -5.46 -8.25 16.96
CA THR A 159 -6.76 -7.75 17.47
C THR A 159 -7.20 -6.50 16.74
N GLY A 160 -6.28 -5.56 16.53
CA GLY A 160 -6.53 -4.28 15.86
C GLY A 160 -5.32 -3.82 15.06
N ILE A 161 -5.57 -3.01 14.04
CA ILE A 161 -4.52 -2.36 13.26
C ILE A 161 -4.00 -1.14 14.02
N ASN A 162 -2.70 -0.87 13.93
CA ASN A 162 -2.09 0.30 14.55
C ASN A 162 -1.93 1.42 13.50
N PRO A 163 -2.79 2.44 13.46
CA PRO A 163 -2.71 3.50 12.47
C PRO A 163 -1.41 4.30 12.57
N ALA A 164 -0.85 4.48 13.78
CA ALA A 164 0.37 5.25 14.00
C ALA A 164 1.61 4.58 13.36
N TYR A 165 1.67 3.24 13.34
CA TYR A 165 2.70 2.52 12.57
C TYR A 165 2.65 2.93 11.10
N PHE A 166 1.44 2.95 10.53
CA PHE A 166 1.28 3.27 9.14
C PHE A 166 1.46 4.77 8.88
N ASP A 167 1.20 5.68 9.82
CA ASP A 167 1.54 7.10 9.67
C ASP A 167 3.05 7.28 9.43
N MET A 168 3.89 6.53 10.15
CA MET A 168 5.34 6.50 9.90
C MET A 168 5.71 5.82 8.56
N ALA A 169 4.89 4.89 8.09
CA ALA A 169 5.06 4.29 6.77
C ALA A 169 4.65 5.24 5.63
N ASP A 170 3.60 6.05 5.83
CA ASP A 170 3.14 7.04 4.86
C ASP A 170 4.26 8.01 4.50
N LEU A 171 5.01 8.49 5.50
CA LEU A 171 6.16 9.38 5.29
C LEU A 171 7.17 8.79 4.30
N ARG A 172 7.49 7.51 4.48
CA ARG A 172 8.46 6.75 3.69
C ARG A 172 7.94 6.45 2.29
N ILE A 173 6.71 5.93 2.17
CA ILE A 173 6.09 5.63 0.88
C ILE A 173 5.88 6.90 0.05
N HIS A 174 5.41 7.98 0.68
CA HIS A 174 5.28 9.29 0.04
C HIS A 174 6.63 9.79 -0.46
N HIS A 175 7.70 9.67 0.34
CA HIS A 175 9.04 10.09 -0.08
C HIS A 175 9.56 9.32 -1.29
N LEU A 176 9.36 7.99 -1.34
CA LEU A 176 9.71 7.20 -2.53
C LEU A 176 9.02 7.74 -3.78
N VAL A 177 7.70 7.96 -3.69
CA VAL A 177 6.93 8.52 -4.82
C VAL A 177 7.44 9.90 -5.20
N GLN A 178 7.66 10.81 -4.24
CA GLN A 178 8.19 12.16 -4.48
C GLN A 178 9.57 12.16 -5.15
N LYS A 179 10.35 11.08 -4.98
CA LYS A 179 11.66 10.89 -5.60
C LYS A 179 11.62 10.12 -6.90
N GLY A 180 10.43 9.89 -7.46
CA GLY A 180 10.25 9.20 -8.74
C GLY A 180 10.50 7.69 -8.65
N LEU A 181 10.49 7.12 -7.45
CA LEU A 181 10.65 5.68 -7.23
C LEU A 181 9.28 5.04 -6.99
N THR A 182 8.89 4.10 -7.85
CA THR A 182 7.65 3.34 -7.72
C THR A 182 7.76 2.35 -6.56
N PRO A 183 6.95 2.47 -5.50
CA PRO A 183 6.93 1.48 -4.43
C PRO A 183 6.25 0.20 -4.92
N CYS A 184 6.95 -0.93 -4.84
CA CYS A 184 6.37 -2.26 -4.92
C CYS A 184 6.00 -2.72 -3.51
N ILE A 185 4.72 -2.56 -3.16
CA ILE A 185 4.20 -2.88 -1.84
C ILE A 185 4.00 -4.38 -1.74
N VAL A 186 4.86 -5.03 -0.98
CA VAL A 186 4.69 -6.44 -0.57
C VAL A 186 3.85 -6.44 0.70
N ALA A 187 2.64 -6.99 0.68
CA ALA A 187 1.79 -6.87 1.87
C ALA A 187 2.33 -7.65 3.08
N CYS A 188 2.90 -8.83 2.84
CA CYS A 188 3.38 -9.72 3.88
C CYS A 188 4.34 -10.79 3.33
N TRP A 189 5.01 -11.50 4.23
CA TRP A 189 5.57 -12.82 3.94
C TRP A 189 4.52 -13.92 4.09
N GLY A 190 4.64 -15.00 3.30
CA GLY A 190 3.60 -16.02 3.16
C GLY A 190 3.14 -16.67 4.47
N TYR A 191 4.01 -16.86 5.45
CA TYR A 191 3.66 -17.50 6.72
C TYR A 191 2.76 -16.65 7.62
N PHE A 192 2.60 -15.35 7.36
CA PHE A 192 1.62 -14.53 8.08
C PHE A 192 0.18 -14.95 7.79
N LEU A 193 -0.09 -15.55 6.61
CA LEU A 193 -1.41 -16.09 6.31
C LEU A 193 -1.82 -17.18 7.32
N VAL A 194 -0.88 -18.04 7.71
CA VAL A 194 -1.10 -19.08 8.73
C VAL A 194 -1.25 -18.46 10.12
N TRP A 195 -0.44 -17.45 10.44
CA TRP A 195 -0.45 -16.85 11.78
C TRP A 195 -1.66 -15.98 12.08
N MET A 196 -2.12 -15.18 11.11
CA MET A 196 -3.23 -14.24 11.33
C MET A 196 -4.56 -14.77 10.79
N GLY A 197 -4.52 -15.75 9.90
CA GLY A 197 -5.70 -16.28 9.21
C GLY A 197 -6.17 -15.38 8.05
N VAL A 198 -6.93 -15.97 7.14
CA VAL A 198 -7.43 -15.35 5.91
C VAL A 198 -8.19 -14.05 6.16
N GLU A 199 -9.07 -14.03 7.16
CA GLU A 199 -9.94 -12.88 7.39
C GLU A 199 -9.15 -11.65 7.84
N LYS A 200 -8.15 -11.84 8.71
CA LYS A 200 -7.24 -10.74 9.09
C LYS A 200 -6.31 -10.35 7.95
N MET A 201 -5.90 -11.29 7.11
CA MET A 201 -5.12 -10.99 5.90
C MET A 201 -5.91 -10.14 4.91
N LYS A 202 -7.20 -10.42 4.70
CA LYS A 202 -8.11 -9.59 3.89
C LYS A 202 -8.26 -8.18 4.48
N GLN A 203 -8.39 -8.06 5.81
CA GLN A 203 -8.44 -6.77 6.50
C GLN A 203 -7.14 -5.97 6.30
N HIS A 204 -5.98 -6.63 6.41
CA HIS A 204 -4.67 -6.03 6.15
C HIS A 204 -4.59 -5.50 4.71
N TRP A 205 -4.92 -6.34 3.73
CA TRP A 205 -4.93 -5.94 2.32
C TRP A 205 -5.87 -4.78 2.02
N ARG A 206 -7.11 -4.83 2.53
CA ARG A 206 -8.05 -3.72 2.37
C ARG A 206 -7.50 -2.42 2.94
N TYR A 207 -6.85 -2.48 4.10
CA TYR A 207 -6.23 -1.29 4.71
C TYR A 207 -5.08 -0.74 3.86
N LEU A 208 -4.21 -1.61 3.32
CA LEU A 208 -3.13 -1.18 2.42
C LEU A 208 -3.66 -0.54 1.14
N VAL A 209 -4.66 -1.15 0.50
CA VAL A 209 -5.30 -0.61 -0.72
C VAL A 209 -5.95 0.75 -0.44
N ALA A 210 -6.69 0.88 0.66
CA ALA A 210 -7.29 2.16 1.08
C ALA A 210 -6.25 3.27 1.32
N ARG A 211 -5.07 2.89 1.85
CA ARG A 211 -4.03 3.85 2.23
C ARG A 211 -3.10 4.21 1.07
N TYR A 212 -2.78 3.27 0.20
CA TYR A 212 -1.77 3.48 -0.85
C TYR A 212 -2.31 3.41 -2.28
N GLY A 213 -3.58 3.05 -2.50
CA GLY A 213 -4.17 2.90 -3.83
C GLY A 213 -4.25 4.17 -4.67
N ALA A 214 -4.18 5.35 -4.06
CA ALA A 214 -4.08 6.63 -4.77
C ALA A 214 -2.65 6.99 -5.19
N TYR A 215 -1.64 6.30 -4.68
CA TYR A 215 -0.25 6.47 -5.12
C TYR A 215 0.03 5.61 -6.35
N PRO A 216 1.04 5.95 -7.18
CA PRO A 216 1.49 5.12 -8.29
C PRO A 216 2.32 3.93 -7.75
N VAL A 217 1.69 3.05 -6.98
CA VAL A 217 2.30 1.84 -6.43
C VAL A 217 2.03 0.63 -7.30
N VAL A 218 2.85 -0.39 -7.14
CA VAL A 218 2.57 -1.74 -7.65
C VAL A 218 2.42 -2.70 -6.48
N TRP A 219 1.57 -3.71 -6.64
CA TRP A 219 1.21 -4.63 -5.57
C TRP A 219 1.89 -5.98 -5.76
N CYS A 220 2.52 -6.48 -4.70
CA CYS A 220 3.02 -7.84 -4.60
C CYS A 220 2.25 -8.56 -3.50
N LEU A 221 1.55 -9.65 -3.87
CA LEU A 221 0.58 -10.31 -2.99
C LEU A 221 1.20 -10.80 -1.67
N ALA A 222 2.34 -11.47 -1.79
CA ALA A 222 3.16 -11.91 -0.67
C ALA A 222 4.57 -12.25 -1.18
N GLY A 223 5.57 -12.07 -0.31
CA GLY A 223 6.86 -12.72 -0.50
C GLY A 223 6.75 -14.21 -0.11
N GLU A 224 7.18 -15.09 -1.01
CA GLU A 224 7.17 -16.54 -0.80
C GLU A 224 5.84 -17.08 -0.25
N ALA A 225 4.76 -16.86 -1.00
CA ALA A 225 3.38 -17.12 -0.58
C ALA A 225 3.15 -18.54 0.00
N THR A 226 3.88 -19.55 -0.47
CA THR A 226 3.75 -20.96 -0.06
C THR A 226 4.92 -21.46 0.79
N MET A 227 5.77 -20.56 1.29
CA MET A 227 6.87 -20.95 2.18
C MET A 227 6.38 -20.98 3.64
N PRO A 228 6.49 -22.13 4.32
CA PRO A 228 6.29 -22.23 5.76
C PRO A 228 7.30 -21.37 6.53
N PHE A 229 7.00 -21.05 7.78
CA PHE A 229 7.99 -20.37 8.62
C PHE A 229 9.23 -21.25 8.83
N TYR A 230 10.42 -20.63 8.85
CA TYR A 230 11.72 -21.32 8.95
C TYR A 230 11.80 -22.32 10.11
N LEU A 231 11.09 -22.04 11.21
CA LEU A 231 11.08 -22.86 12.43
C LEU A 231 9.76 -23.62 12.64
N SER A 232 8.96 -23.79 11.59
CA SER A 232 7.71 -24.54 11.68
C SER A 232 7.95 -25.99 12.10
N LYS A 233 7.11 -26.49 13.00
CA LYS A 233 7.07 -27.91 13.40
C LYS A 233 6.21 -28.76 12.47
N GLU A 234 5.38 -28.14 11.64
CA GLU A 234 4.45 -28.81 10.70
C GLU A 234 4.55 -28.19 9.28
N PRO A 235 5.74 -28.12 8.66
CA PRO A 235 5.97 -27.32 7.45
C PRO A 235 5.08 -27.73 6.25
N GLU A 236 4.82 -29.02 6.05
CA GLU A 236 3.95 -29.44 4.93
C GLU A 236 2.48 -29.08 5.15
N LYS A 237 2.02 -29.12 6.40
CA LYS A 237 0.66 -28.69 6.76
C LYS A 237 0.50 -27.18 6.56
N ASP A 238 1.50 -26.40 6.98
CA ASP A 238 1.52 -24.94 6.77
C ASP A 238 1.46 -24.60 5.28
N ARG A 239 2.29 -25.27 4.46
CA ARG A 239 2.30 -25.08 3.00
C ARG A 239 0.95 -25.38 2.37
N GLU A 240 0.31 -26.48 2.77
CA GLU A 240 -1.01 -26.84 2.26
C GLU A 240 -2.09 -25.85 2.71
N SER A 241 -2.00 -25.32 3.93
CA SER A 241 -2.88 -24.22 4.37
C SER A 241 -2.67 -22.97 3.51
N GLN A 242 -1.43 -22.57 3.25
CA GLN A 242 -1.11 -21.39 2.46
C GLN A 242 -1.61 -21.47 1.02
N LYS A 243 -1.55 -22.65 0.39
CA LYS A 243 -2.08 -22.86 -0.96
C LYS A 243 -3.61 -22.75 -1.03
N LYS A 244 -4.30 -23.16 0.05
CA LYS A 244 -5.76 -23.16 0.09
C LYS A 244 -6.34 -21.77 0.36
N GLY A 245 -5.59 -20.93 1.07
CA GLY A 245 -6.11 -19.68 1.63
C GLY A 245 -6.83 -19.99 2.92
#